data_AF-A0A9W6DR38-F1
#
_entry.id   AF-A0A9W6DR38-F1
#
_cell.length_a   1.000
_cell.length_b   1.000
_cell.length_c   1.000
_cell.angle_alpha   90.00
_cell.angle_beta   90.00
_cell.angle_gamma   90.00
#
_symmetry.space_group_name_H-M   'P 1'
#
loop_
_entity.id
_entity.type
_entity.pdbx_description
1 polymer ?
#
loop_
_entity_poly.entity_id
_entity_poly.type
_entity_poly.pdbx_seq_one_letter_code
_entity_poly.pdbx_strand_id
1 'polypeptide(L)'
;MSTPSSRTHQGCWTCKSRRRKCDRARPTCQVCAERGLVCEGYDVRLRWGTGIASRGKFTGADAPAESSIPPRLQGRQRDLLRERKRQLQVGDPVRACSSGSDILVHANQELQLGPLPETWTTNHDAELFSDFLSSGINVLHSTTIHDGEIPLKLRLPALCQQSEALYQICITLQVSLRSDLKSQFFEYFDAALNKFRSELAQSEAYLEDGTLTAGLLLCTIGIMQGIPWTMHLRGMYNILQSHSAGRSRDQISAFRAHLLEVMGIMDLPTFAIGRKYPYLGFWRQYCRNRSTPDSSEQDDVEVMSGLPRSLIDIFSCIGEGTTEQAFWDWPGSKGCFLQCQLWEAYRLAGMLVVRHGALRLPFEVDDIPVHRGQSQRQSALPTTAVIITRLLSCVDAIYRASSKAEQKDTLIMNAIPYPVFVAGLQTDALNNDPDLRDFIRRIMVAIAEGPFWNKQYLLLLDLLEEYWTHPQNTINIHEIAQSRGIELGLF
;
A
#
# COMPACT_ATOMS: atom_id res chain seq x y z
N MET A 1 -21.44 -28.62 -49.83
CA MET A 1 -21.29 -27.29 -49.20
C MET A 1 -21.26 -27.49 -47.69
N SER A 2 -20.07 -27.49 -47.09
CA SER A 2 -19.91 -27.68 -45.64
C SER A 2 -20.00 -26.31 -44.97
N THR A 3 -21.08 -26.04 -44.27
CA THR A 3 -21.25 -24.80 -43.51
C THR A 3 -20.17 -24.70 -42.43
N PRO A 4 -19.60 -23.51 -42.18
CA PRO A 4 -18.65 -23.34 -41.10
C PRO A 4 -19.39 -23.57 -39.77
N SER A 5 -19.02 -24.63 -39.06
CA SER A 5 -19.56 -24.94 -37.74
C SER A 5 -19.27 -23.78 -36.78
N SER A 6 -20.30 -22.99 -36.48
CA SER A 6 -20.28 -22.03 -35.39
C SER A 6 -19.94 -22.77 -34.10
N ARG A 7 -18.71 -22.57 -33.59
CA ARG A 7 -18.25 -23.15 -32.33
C ARG A 7 -19.00 -22.45 -31.20
N THR A 8 -20.07 -23.06 -30.73
CA THR A 8 -20.84 -22.53 -29.60
C THR A 8 -20.01 -22.59 -28.32
N HIS A 9 -19.85 -21.44 -27.65
CA HIS A 9 -19.04 -21.28 -26.44
C HIS A 9 -19.67 -21.87 -25.15
N GLN A 10 -20.80 -22.58 -25.25
CA GLN A 10 -21.65 -22.98 -24.12
C GLN A 10 -21.47 -24.44 -23.64
N GLY A 11 -20.39 -25.14 -24.05
CA GLY A 11 -20.11 -26.50 -23.53
C GLY A 11 -19.51 -26.49 -22.10
N CYS A 12 -19.61 -27.62 -21.39
CA CYS A 12 -18.98 -27.81 -20.08
C CYS A 12 -17.44 -27.73 -20.17
N TRP A 13 -16.77 -27.46 -19.05
CA TRP A 13 -15.31 -27.31 -19.02
C TRP A 13 -14.56 -28.58 -19.41
N THR A 14 -15.04 -29.74 -18.99
CA THR A 14 -14.44 -31.04 -19.35
C THR A 14 -14.46 -31.28 -20.87
N CYS A 15 -15.56 -30.93 -21.55
CA CYS A 15 -15.64 -31.07 -23.01
C CYS A 15 -14.80 -30.01 -23.74
N LYS A 16 -14.74 -28.78 -23.22
CA LYS A 16 -13.92 -27.69 -23.77
C LYS A 16 -12.43 -28.01 -23.71
N SER A 17 -11.93 -28.49 -22.57
CA SER A 17 -10.50 -28.84 -22.39
C SER A 17 -10.10 -29.97 -23.35
N ARG A 18 -10.98 -30.96 -23.54
CA ARG A 18 -10.77 -32.10 -24.44
C ARG A 18 -11.14 -31.82 -25.91
N ARG A 19 -11.54 -30.59 -26.25
CA ARG A 19 -11.92 -30.13 -27.61
C ARG A 19 -13.01 -30.99 -28.27
N ARG A 20 -14.02 -31.43 -27.51
CA ARG A 20 -15.14 -32.25 -28.00
C ARG A 20 -16.47 -31.49 -27.94
N LYS A 21 -17.46 -31.96 -28.71
CA LYS A 21 -18.81 -31.40 -28.73
C LYS A 21 -19.55 -31.83 -27.45
N CYS A 22 -20.07 -30.84 -26.72
CA CYS A 22 -20.87 -31.04 -25.51
C CYS A 22 -22.36 -31.02 -25.87
N ASP A 23 -23.12 -31.92 -25.25
CA ASP A 23 -24.58 -32.06 -25.34
C ASP A 23 -25.34 -31.02 -24.50
N ARG A 24 -24.66 -30.35 -23.57
CA ARG A 24 -25.18 -29.26 -22.71
C ARG A 24 -26.27 -29.65 -21.71
N ALA A 25 -26.49 -30.93 -21.44
CA ALA A 25 -27.35 -31.36 -20.34
C ALA A 25 -26.83 -30.80 -18.99
N ARG A 26 -27.74 -30.31 -18.14
CA ARG A 26 -27.45 -29.81 -16.78
C ARG A 26 -28.10 -30.74 -15.76
N PRO A 27 -27.47 -31.01 -14.61
CA PRO A 27 -26.23 -30.40 -14.09
C PRO A 27 -24.94 -30.96 -14.70
N THR A 28 -24.95 -32.19 -15.25
CA THR A 28 -23.79 -32.85 -15.87
C THR A 28 -24.08 -33.25 -17.31
N CYS A 29 -23.04 -33.23 -18.16
CA CYS A 29 -23.16 -33.55 -19.58
C CYS A 29 -23.22 -35.08 -19.79
N GLN A 30 -24.12 -35.59 -20.65
CA GLN A 30 -24.23 -37.03 -20.92
C GLN A 30 -22.94 -37.59 -21.54
N VAL A 31 -22.26 -36.80 -22.37
CA VAL A 31 -20.95 -37.18 -22.95
C VAL A 31 -19.89 -37.42 -21.87
N CYS A 32 -19.99 -36.71 -20.75
CA CYS A 32 -19.11 -36.83 -19.60
C CYS A 32 -19.49 -38.08 -18.79
N ALA A 33 -20.79 -38.27 -18.55
CA ALA A 33 -21.35 -39.39 -17.78
C ALA A 33 -21.09 -40.75 -18.44
N GLU A 34 -21.38 -40.89 -19.73
CA GLU A 34 -21.16 -42.13 -20.51
C GLU A 34 -19.68 -42.55 -20.54
N ARG A 35 -18.77 -41.57 -20.40
CA ARG A 35 -17.33 -41.80 -20.42
C ARG A 35 -16.71 -41.94 -19.03
N GLY A 36 -17.52 -41.95 -17.97
CA GLY A 36 -17.04 -41.98 -16.59
C GLY A 36 -16.15 -40.78 -16.22
N LEU A 37 -16.33 -39.63 -16.89
CA LEU A 37 -15.57 -38.41 -16.61
C LEU A 37 -16.35 -37.51 -15.66
N VAL A 38 -15.68 -37.01 -14.62
CA VAL A 38 -16.24 -35.98 -13.74
C VAL A 38 -16.49 -34.71 -14.56
N CYS A 39 -17.76 -34.30 -14.64
CA CYS A 39 -18.17 -33.12 -15.37
C CYS A 39 -17.90 -31.88 -14.51
N GLU A 40 -16.98 -31.04 -14.96
CA GLU A 40 -16.58 -29.79 -14.28
C GLU A 40 -17.61 -28.65 -14.40
N GLY A 41 -18.86 -28.98 -14.75
CA GLY A 41 -19.96 -28.04 -14.85
C GLY A 41 -19.85 -27.02 -15.99
N TYR A 42 -20.75 -26.02 -15.92
CA TYR A 42 -20.93 -24.97 -16.93
C TYR A 42 -20.67 -23.57 -16.37
N ASP A 43 -20.24 -23.48 -15.12
CA ASP A 43 -20.10 -22.21 -14.39
C ASP A 43 -18.99 -21.34 -14.97
N VAL A 44 -19.06 -20.04 -14.73
CA VAL A 44 -18.03 -19.10 -15.19
C VAL A 44 -16.78 -19.29 -14.33
N ARG A 45 -15.76 -19.97 -14.84
CA ARG A 45 -14.42 -20.03 -14.22
C ARG A 45 -13.66 -18.75 -14.53
N LEU A 46 -13.58 -17.86 -13.55
CA LEU A 46 -12.65 -16.74 -13.57
C LEU A 46 -11.22 -17.30 -13.58
N ARG A 47 -10.39 -16.88 -14.54
CA ARG A 47 -8.96 -17.18 -14.59
C ARG A 47 -8.19 -15.89 -14.49
N TRP A 48 -7.50 -15.72 -13.36
CA TRP A 48 -6.55 -14.65 -13.16
C TRP A 48 -5.27 -14.99 -13.93
N GLY A 49 -5.08 -14.35 -15.09
CA GLY A 49 -3.86 -14.48 -15.86
C GLY A 49 -2.81 -13.47 -15.39
N THR A 50 -1.56 -13.88 -15.30
CA THR A 50 -0.40 -12.98 -15.16
C THR A 50 -0.11 -12.35 -16.53
N GLY A 51 -0.67 -11.18 -16.79
CA GLY A 51 -0.38 -10.39 -17.98
C GLY A 51 -1.54 -9.49 -18.42
N ILE A 52 -1.21 -8.44 -19.18
CA ILE A 52 -2.13 -7.38 -19.61
C ILE A 52 -3.23 -7.84 -20.58
N ALA A 53 -3.13 -9.06 -21.13
CA ALA A 53 -4.14 -9.64 -22.00
C ALA A 53 -4.32 -11.13 -21.71
N SER A 54 -5.57 -11.58 -21.60
CA SER A 54 -5.89 -13.01 -21.42
C SER A 54 -5.72 -13.83 -22.72
N ARG A 55 -5.75 -13.16 -23.89
CA ARG A 55 -5.59 -13.74 -25.24
C ARG A 55 -4.94 -12.73 -26.20
N GLY A 56 -4.24 -13.19 -27.24
CA GLY A 56 -3.66 -12.33 -28.29
C GLY A 56 -2.14 -12.16 -28.21
N LYS A 57 -1.63 -11.07 -28.79
CA LYS A 57 -0.18 -10.78 -28.90
C LYS A 57 0.49 -10.57 -27.54
N PHE A 58 -0.25 -10.00 -26.58
CA PHE A 58 0.25 -9.63 -25.25
C PHE A 58 -0.11 -10.64 -24.15
N THR A 59 -0.43 -11.90 -24.51
CA THR A 59 -0.66 -12.94 -23.51
C THR A 59 0.60 -13.22 -22.72
N GLY A 60 0.52 -13.08 -21.40
CA GLY A 60 1.68 -13.26 -20.52
C GLY A 60 2.64 -12.07 -20.48
N ALA A 61 2.30 -10.95 -21.14
CA ALA A 61 3.12 -9.74 -21.09
C ALA A 61 2.71 -8.88 -19.89
N ASP A 62 3.70 -8.36 -19.16
CA ASP A 62 3.44 -7.51 -17.98
C ASP A 62 3.24 -6.03 -18.34
N ALA A 63 3.50 -5.65 -19.60
CA ALA A 63 3.29 -4.30 -20.12
C ALA A 63 2.90 -4.32 -21.62
N PRO A 64 2.24 -3.27 -22.15
CA PRO A 64 1.86 -3.14 -23.57
C PRO A 64 3.03 -2.76 -24.48
N ALA A 65 4.25 -3.15 -24.11
CA ALA A 65 5.45 -2.98 -24.91
C ALA A 65 5.80 -4.28 -25.63
N GLU A 66 6.31 -4.19 -26.87
CA GLU A 66 6.74 -5.39 -27.62
C GLU A 66 7.86 -6.15 -26.91
N SER A 67 8.71 -5.44 -26.15
CA SER A 67 9.80 -6.00 -25.36
C SER A 67 9.34 -6.84 -24.16
N SER A 68 8.10 -6.64 -23.69
CA SER A 68 7.52 -7.33 -22.54
C SER A 68 6.73 -8.57 -22.94
N ILE A 69 6.63 -8.87 -24.23
CA ILE A 69 5.99 -10.10 -24.71
C ILE A 69 6.96 -11.26 -24.44
N PRO A 70 6.57 -12.25 -23.60
CA PRO A 70 7.45 -13.39 -23.34
C PRO A 70 7.76 -14.11 -24.66
N PRO A 71 9.03 -14.49 -24.89
CA PRO A 71 9.43 -15.14 -26.13
C PRO A 71 8.61 -16.42 -26.32
N ARG A 72 7.87 -16.50 -27.42
CA ARG A 72 7.15 -17.73 -27.79
C ARG A 72 8.20 -18.81 -28.04
N LEU A 73 8.09 -19.94 -27.33
CA LEU A 73 8.92 -21.12 -27.56
C LEU A 73 8.95 -21.45 -29.06
N GLN A 74 10.16 -21.44 -29.64
CA GLN A 74 10.41 -21.37 -31.08
C GLN A 74 9.81 -22.55 -31.85
N GLY A 75 9.23 -22.24 -33.01
CA GLY A 75 8.77 -23.26 -33.94
C GLY A 75 8.15 -22.70 -35.21
N ARG A 76 8.92 -21.99 -36.05
CA ARG A 76 8.82 -22.01 -37.53
C ARG A 76 9.82 -21.07 -38.23
N GLN A 77 10.41 -21.59 -39.31
CA GLN A 77 11.42 -21.01 -40.22
C GLN A 77 11.17 -19.59 -40.78
N ARG A 78 10.00 -18.99 -40.57
CA ARG A 78 9.62 -17.69 -41.15
C ARG A 78 10.20 -16.48 -40.41
N ASP A 79 10.67 -16.68 -39.17
CA ASP A 79 11.10 -15.59 -38.29
C ASP A 79 12.52 -15.07 -38.62
N LEU A 80 13.39 -15.92 -39.18
CA LEU A 80 14.79 -15.56 -39.52
C LEU A 80 14.92 -14.51 -40.64
N LEU A 81 13.93 -14.41 -41.54
CA LEU A 81 13.94 -13.42 -42.63
C LEU A 81 13.58 -12.01 -42.16
N ARG A 82 12.90 -11.88 -41.01
CA ARG A 82 12.43 -10.60 -40.47
C ARG A 82 13.52 -9.86 -39.69
N GLU A 83 14.34 -10.60 -38.96
CA GLU A 83 15.50 -10.09 -38.22
C GLU A 83 16.51 -9.40 -39.16
N ARG A 84 16.77 -10.03 -40.32
CA ARG A 84 17.74 -9.54 -41.32
C ARG A 84 17.35 -8.18 -41.92
N LYS A 85 16.05 -7.83 -41.89
CA LYS A 85 15.53 -6.58 -42.45
C LYS A 85 15.60 -5.42 -41.45
N ARG A 86 15.61 -5.71 -40.14
CA ARG A 86 15.72 -4.70 -39.07
C ARG A 86 17.13 -4.12 -38.91
N GLN A 87 18.16 -4.90 -39.24
CA GLN A 87 19.56 -4.48 -39.09
C GLN A 87 20.04 -3.47 -40.15
N LEU A 88 19.25 -3.21 -41.19
CA LEU A 88 19.64 -2.36 -42.33
C LEU A 88 19.14 -0.90 -42.26
N GLN A 89 18.44 -0.49 -41.20
CA GLN A 89 17.71 0.79 -41.17
C GLN A 89 18.16 1.82 -40.10
N VAL A 90 19.28 1.64 -39.39
CA VAL A 90 19.74 2.64 -38.41
C VAL A 90 20.90 3.46 -38.98
N GLY A 91 20.63 4.74 -39.26
CA GLY A 91 21.61 5.78 -39.55
C GLY A 91 21.07 7.15 -39.12
N ASP A 92 21.74 7.78 -38.15
CA ASP A 92 21.47 9.11 -37.57
C ASP A 92 21.82 10.28 -38.52
N PRO A 93 21.25 11.50 -38.32
CA PRO A 93 22.06 12.54 -37.67
C PRO A 93 21.34 13.59 -36.79
N VAL A 94 22.18 14.13 -35.88
CA VAL A 94 22.12 15.26 -34.93
C VAL A 94 21.67 16.62 -35.49
N ARG A 95 21.03 17.47 -34.65
CA ARG A 95 21.11 18.95 -34.75
C ARG A 95 20.82 19.69 -33.42
N ALA A 96 21.47 20.84 -33.26
CA ALA A 96 21.60 21.67 -32.04
C ALA A 96 20.88 23.05 -32.14
N CYS A 97 21.02 23.86 -31.06
CA CYS A 97 20.67 25.29 -30.85
C CYS A 97 19.23 25.59 -30.39
N SER A 98 18.91 26.58 -29.55
CA SER A 98 19.66 27.62 -28.82
C SER A 98 18.73 28.34 -27.83
N SER A 99 19.35 29.05 -26.87
CA SER A 99 18.83 29.85 -25.76
C SER A 99 17.75 30.91 -26.09
N GLY A 100 16.93 31.23 -25.08
CA GLY A 100 16.07 32.40 -25.00
C GLY A 100 15.54 32.58 -23.57
N SER A 101 16.22 33.42 -22.80
CA SER A 101 15.84 33.89 -21.46
C SER A 101 14.90 35.09 -21.57
N ASP A 102 13.89 35.19 -20.71
CA ASP A 102 13.40 36.48 -20.21
C ASP A 102 12.76 36.32 -18.82
N ILE A 103 13.03 37.32 -17.98
CA ILE A 103 12.83 37.39 -16.54
C ILE A 103 11.61 38.29 -16.26
N LEU A 104 10.79 37.97 -15.25
CA LEU A 104 10.43 38.84 -14.10
C LEU A 104 9.01 38.59 -13.54
N VAL A 105 9.02 38.19 -12.26
CA VAL A 105 8.20 38.71 -11.12
C VAL A 105 6.68 38.55 -11.19
N HIS A 106 6.13 37.71 -10.29
CA HIS A 106 5.20 38.20 -9.27
C HIS A 106 5.11 37.22 -8.08
N ALA A 107 5.43 37.74 -6.91
CA ALA A 107 5.21 37.14 -5.62
C ALA A 107 3.79 37.45 -5.09
N ASN A 108 3.33 36.58 -4.19
CA ASN A 108 2.22 36.72 -3.24
C ASN A 108 0.84 37.04 -3.83
N GLN A 109 0.01 35.99 -3.94
CA GLN A 109 -1.44 36.17 -3.98
C GLN A 109 -2.11 35.22 -2.98
N GLU A 110 -2.69 35.83 -1.95
CA GLU A 110 -3.58 35.22 -0.97
C GLU A 110 -4.74 34.52 -1.71
N LEU A 111 -4.92 33.22 -1.45
CA LEU A 111 -5.94 32.38 -2.08
C LEU A 111 -7.32 32.70 -1.51
N GLN A 112 -8.13 33.42 -2.28
CA GLN A 112 -9.58 33.47 -2.10
C GLN A 112 -10.21 32.18 -2.61
N LEU A 113 -11.07 31.56 -1.78
CA LEU A 113 -11.87 30.39 -2.17
C LEU A 113 -12.77 30.73 -3.36
N GLY A 114 -12.56 30.04 -4.49
CA GLY A 114 -13.49 30.03 -5.62
C GLY A 114 -14.58 28.97 -5.46
N PRO A 115 -15.78 29.17 -6.03
CA PRO A 115 -16.87 28.18 -5.96
C PRO A 115 -16.58 26.94 -6.82
N LEU A 116 -17.09 25.80 -6.37
CA LEU A 116 -16.91 24.48 -6.98
C LEU A 116 -17.53 24.41 -8.41
N PRO A 117 -16.94 23.67 -9.37
CA PRO A 117 -17.48 23.54 -10.73
C PRO A 117 -18.83 22.79 -10.79
N GLU A 118 -19.78 23.30 -11.58
CA GLU A 118 -21.19 22.84 -11.70
C GLU A 118 -21.40 21.45 -12.37
N THR A 119 -20.35 20.63 -12.54
CA THR A 119 -20.46 19.36 -13.30
C THR A 119 -20.60 18.10 -12.42
N TRP A 120 -20.55 18.25 -11.09
CA TRP A 120 -20.60 17.14 -10.12
C TRP A 120 -22.05 16.67 -9.91
N THR A 121 -22.47 15.70 -10.71
CA THR A 121 -23.88 15.33 -10.91
C THR A 121 -24.32 14.14 -10.07
N THR A 122 -24.54 14.40 -8.77
CA THR A 122 -25.70 13.99 -7.94
C THR A 122 -25.58 14.73 -6.62
N ASN A 123 -26.68 15.27 -6.04
CA ASN A 123 -26.63 15.92 -4.71
C ASN A 123 -25.96 15.03 -3.63
N HIS A 124 -26.00 13.72 -3.83
CA HIS A 124 -25.41 12.72 -2.95
C HIS A 124 -23.88 12.68 -2.95
N ASP A 125 -23.23 12.82 -4.11
CA ASP A 125 -21.76 12.75 -4.24
C ASP A 125 -21.10 13.97 -3.57
N ALA A 126 -21.73 15.13 -3.70
CA ALA A 126 -21.31 16.35 -3.02
C ALA A 126 -21.45 16.24 -1.49
N GLU A 127 -22.52 15.58 -1.01
CA GLU A 127 -22.70 15.26 0.42
C GLU A 127 -21.61 14.31 0.92
N LEU A 128 -21.36 13.21 0.19
CA LEU A 128 -20.29 12.26 0.53
C LEU A 128 -18.89 12.92 0.53
N PHE A 129 -18.62 13.82 -0.41
CA PHE A 129 -17.36 14.56 -0.41
C PHE A 129 -17.25 15.53 0.79
N SER A 130 -18.35 16.16 1.18
CA SER A 130 -18.41 17.00 2.39
C SER A 130 -18.20 16.16 3.67
N ASP A 131 -18.81 14.98 3.74
CA ASP A 131 -18.62 14.01 4.83
C ASP A 131 -17.14 13.57 4.92
N PHE A 132 -16.50 13.36 3.76
CA PHE A 132 -15.09 13.04 3.68
C PHE A 132 -14.22 14.16 4.27
N LEU A 133 -14.43 15.41 3.84
CA LEU A 133 -13.66 16.56 4.32
C LEU A 133 -13.86 16.83 5.82
N SER A 134 -15.06 16.56 6.33
CA SER A 134 -15.39 16.80 7.74
C SER A 134 -14.83 15.72 8.66
N SER A 135 -14.95 14.45 8.28
CA SER A 135 -14.64 13.33 9.17
C SER A 135 -13.83 12.20 8.52
N GLY A 136 -14.10 11.83 7.27
CA GLY A 136 -13.45 10.70 6.60
C GLY A 136 -11.94 10.87 6.41
N ILE A 137 -11.48 12.11 6.19
CA ILE A 137 -10.07 12.44 6.01
C ILE A 137 -9.20 12.08 7.22
N ASN A 138 -9.80 12.01 8.41
CA ASN A 138 -9.10 11.66 9.64
C ASN A 138 -8.55 10.23 9.63
N VAL A 139 -9.08 9.34 8.78
CA VAL A 139 -8.57 7.97 8.59
C VAL A 139 -7.18 7.96 7.95
N LEU A 140 -6.79 9.05 7.28
CA LEU A 140 -5.47 9.19 6.66
C LEU A 140 -4.39 9.60 7.67
N HIS A 141 -4.76 9.93 8.91
CA HIS A 141 -3.86 10.51 9.89
C HIS A 141 -3.84 9.69 11.18
N SER A 142 -2.63 9.46 11.66
CA SER A 142 -2.36 8.72 12.88
C SER A 142 -2.26 9.61 14.12
N THR A 143 -2.07 10.93 13.99
CA THR A 143 -2.10 11.87 15.14
C THR A 143 -2.62 13.25 14.73
N THR A 144 -3.19 13.99 15.68
CA THR A 144 -3.58 15.41 15.56
C THR A 144 -2.35 16.32 15.64
N ILE A 145 -1.47 16.27 14.64
CA ILE A 145 -0.40 17.27 14.55
C ILE A 145 -1.01 18.54 13.99
N HIS A 146 -1.18 19.53 14.88
CA HIS A 146 -1.59 20.91 14.63
C HIS A 146 -2.70 21.08 13.57
N ASP A 147 -3.96 21.13 14.02
CA ASP A 147 -5.18 21.38 13.20
C ASP A 147 -5.08 22.59 12.23
N GLY A 148 -4.12 23.49 12.42
CA GLY A 148 -3.86 24.63 11.53
C GLY A 148 -3.05 24.31 10.27
N GLU A 149 -2.44 23.12 10.16
CA GLU A 149 -1.44 22.82 9.13
C GLU A 149 -1.61 21.45 8.45
N ILE A 150 -2.79 20.81 8.50
CA ILE A 150 -3.02 19.59 7.68
C ILE A 150 -2.91 19.97 6.20
N PRO A 151 -1.78 19.70 5.49
CA PRO A 151 -1.54 20.32 4.19
C PRO A 151 -2.51 19.80 3.14
N LEU A 152 -3.00 18.57 3.35
CA LEU A 152 -3.94 17.91 2.46
C LEU A 152 -5.35 18.49 2.59
N LYS A 153 -5.92 18.60 3.80
CA LYS A 153 -7.33 19.01 4.01
C LYS A 153 -7.65 20.36 3.36
N LEU A 154 -6.77 21.34 3.54
CA LEU A 154 -6.95 22.69 2.98
C LEU A 154 -6.76 22.74 1.47
N ARG A 155 -5.88 21.90 0.91
CA ARG A 155 -5.58 21.88 -0.53
C ARG A 155 -6.48 20.93 -1.32
N LEU A 156 -7.13 19.98 -0.66
CA LEU A 156 -7.85 18.90 -1.32
C LEU A 156 -8.93 19.42 -2.29
N PRO A 157 -9.76 20.43 -1.98
CA PRO A 157 -10.72 20.97 -2.94
C PRO A 157 -10.05 21.49 -4.22
N ALA A 158 -8.92 22.18 -4.11
CA ALA A 158 -8.18 22.69 -5.26
C ALA A 158 -7.51 21.55 -6.06
N LEU A 159 -7.02 20.50 -5.38
CA LEU A 159 -6.46 19.32 -6.04
C LEU A 159 -7.54 18.50 -6.76
N CYS A 160 -8.75 18.39 -6.20
CA CYS A 160 -9.89 17.74 -6.85
C CYS A 160 -10.35 18.48 -8.11
N GLN A 161 -10.15 19.81 -8.18
CA GLN A 161 -10.38 20.55 -9.43
C GLN A 161 -9.33 20.25 -10.51
N GLN A 162 -8.12 19.82 -10.11
CA GLN A 162 -7.06 19.40 -11.03
C GLN A 162 -7.24 17.93 -11.48
N SER A 163 -7.72 17.07 -10.59
CA SER A 163 -7.90 15.64 -10.83
C SER A 163 -9.31 15.19 -10.48
N GLU A 164 -10.10 14.88 -11.51
CA GLU A 164 -11.43 14.30 -11.38
C GLU A 164 -11.34 12.90 -10.73
N ALA A 165 -10.26 12.17 -10.98
CA ALA A 165 -9.99 10.89 -10.33
C ALA A 165 -9.83 11.07 -8.81
N LEU A 166 -9.13 12.12 -8.36
CA LEU A 166 -8.97 12.40 -6.93
C LEU A 166 -10.32 12.63 -6.26
N TYR A 167 -11.21 13.40 -6.89
CA TYR A 167 -12.55 13.65 -6.37
C TYR A 167 -13.34 12.34 -6.17
N GLN A 168 -13.38 11.50 -7.21
CA GLN A 168 -14.05 10.20 -7.16
C GLN A 168 -13.45 9.23 -6.13
N ILE A 169 -12.12 9.27 -5.95
CA ILE A 169 -11.42 8.47 -4.94
C ILE A 169 -11.76 8.94 -3.53
N CYS A 170 -11.85 10.24 -3.29
CA CYS A 170 -12.28 10.77 -1.99
C CYS A 170 -13.69 10.28 -1.62
N ILE A 171 -14.63 10.33 -2.58
CA ILE A 171 -15.99 9.80 -2.39
C ILE A 171 -15.94 8.30 -2.12
N THR A 172 -15.18 7.54 -2.92
CA THR A 172 -15.05 6.09 -2.74
C THR A 172 -14.49 5.74 -1.35
N LEU A 173 -13.53 6.51 -0.85
CA LEU A 173 -12.98 6.34 0.49
C LEU A 173 -14.06 6.59 1.55
N GLN A 174 -14.88 7.62 1.40
CA GLN A 174 -16.02 7.85 2.29
C GLN A 174 -17.07 6.73 2.23
N VAL A 175 -17.41 6.25 1.03
CA VAL A 175 -18.30 5.09 0.83
C VAL A 175 -17.74 3.86 1.55
N SER A 176 -16.43 3.68 1.56
CA SER A 176 -15.77 2.56 2.23
C SER A 176 -15.89 2.58 3.76
N LEU A 177 -16.07 3.78 4.34
CA LEU A 177 -16.27 4.00 5.77
C LEU A 177 -17.73 3.84 6.19
N ARG A 178 -18.66 4.06 5.26
CA ARG A 178 -20.11 4.02 5.50
C ARG A 178 -20.65 2.60 5.45
N SER A 179 -21.21 2.13 6.57
CA SER A 179 -21.76 0.78 6.67
C SER A 179 -23.00 0.56 5.81
N ASP A 180 -23.77 1.61 5.57
CA ASP A 180 -24.99 1.62 4.77
C ASP A 180 -24.73 1.55 3.25
N LEU A 181 -23.52 1.92 2.80
CA LEU A 181 -23.15 1.96 1.38
C LEU A 181 -22.22 0.82 0.95
N LYS A 182 -21.98 -0.19 1.82
CA LYS A 182 -21.07 -1.32 1.54
C LYS A 182 -21.35 -2.06 0.22
N SER A 183 -22.62 -2.16 -0.19
CA SER A 183 -23.00 -2.83 -1.44
C SER A 183 -22.63 -2.03 -2.69
N GLN A 184 -22.52 -0.71 -2.58
CA GLN A 184 -22.20 0.21 -3.68
C GLN A 184 -20.68 0.42 -3.83
N PHE A 185 -19.89 0.03 -2.83
CA PHE A 185 -18.44 0.24 -2.81
C PHE A 185 -17.73 -0.14 -4.13
N PHE A 186 -18.02 -1.32 -4.68
CA PHE A 186 -17.35 -1.79 -5.90
C PHE A 186 -17.71 -0.98 -7.14
N GLU A 187 -18.89 -0.36 -7.18
CA GLU A 187 -19.30 0.51 -8.28
C GLU A 187 -18.51 1.83 -8.26
N TYR A 188 -18.44 2.47 -7.09
CA TYR A 188 -17.62 3.66 -6.88
C TYR A 188 -16.13 3.37 -7.12
N PHE A 189 -15.64 2.22 -6.62
CA PHE A 189 -14.24 1.84 -6.78
C PHE A 189 -13.86 1.57 -8.24
N ASP A 190 -14.72 0.92 -9.03
CA ASP A 190 -14.48 0.73 -10.46
C ASP A 190 -14.51 2.06 -11.22
N ALA A 191 -15.45 2.95 -10.90
CA ALA A 191 -15.52 4.28 -11.48
C ALA A 191 -14.25 5.11 -11.18
N ALA A 192 -13.80 5.12 -9.93
CA ALA A 192 -12.59 5.78 -9.48
C ALA A 192 -11.33 5.24 -10.19
N LEU A 193 -11.19 3.90 -10.29
CA LEU A 193 -10.09 3.27 -11.00
C LEU A 193 -10.08 3.63 -12.49
N ASN A 194 -11.25 3.63 -13.14
CA ASN A 194 -11.36 3.98 -14.56
C ASN A 194 -10.98 5.45 -14.83
N LYS A 195 -11.39 6.36 -13.95
CA LYS A 195 -10.99 7.78 -14.01
C LYS A 195 -9.48 7.93 -13.82
N PHE A 196 -8.92 7.31 -12.79
CA PHE A 196 -7.48 7.36 -12.51
C PHE A 196 -6.65 6.82 -13.68
N ARG A 197 -7.06 5.68 -14.26
CA ARG A 197 -6.40 5.11 -15.44
C ARG A 197 -6.48 6.02 -16.67
N SER A 198 -7.60 6.72 -16.83
CA SER A 198 -7.78 7.67 -17.94
C SER A 198 -6.87 8.88 -17.79
N GLU A 199 -6.73 9.42 -16.57
CA GLU A 199 -5.78 10.51 -16.28
C GLU A 199 -4.32 10.08 -16.51
N LEU A 200 -3.93 8.89 -16.03
CA LEU A 200 -2.58 8.36 -16.26
C LEU A 200 -2.28 8.14 -17.75
N ALA A 201 -3.28 7.81 -18.57
CA ALA A 201 -3.10 7.65 -20.01
C ALA A 201 -2.90 8.98 -20.76
N GLN A 202 -3.36 10.10 -20.18
CA GLN A 202 -3.24 11.44 -20.75
C GLN A 202 -2.00 12.19 -20.25
N SER A 203 -1.46 11.78 -19.09
CA SER A 203 -0.29 12.40 -18.47
C SER A 203 1.01 11.85 -19.08
N GLU A 204 1.55 12.53 -20.10
CA GLU A 204 2.78 12.07 -20.78
C GLU A 204 4.09 12.62 -20.16
N ALA A 205 4.05 13.71 -19.39
CA ALA A 205 5.27 14.44 -19.00
C ALA A 205 5.49 14.67 -17.49
N TYR A 206 4.42 14.78 -16.69
CA TYR A 206 4.50 15.05 -15.25
C TYR A 206 3.23 14.60 -14.54
N LEU A 207 3.38 13.79 -13.51
CA LEU A 207 2.27 13.43 -12.63
C LEU A 207 1.93 14.63 -11.74
N GLU A 208 0.80 15.29 -12.01
CA GLU A 208 0.31 16.40 -11.20
C GLU A 208 0.09 15.99 -9.75
N ASP A 209 0.14 16.97 -8.83
CA ASP A 209 0.00 16.70 -7.39
C ASP A 209 -1.39 16.11 -7.08
N GLY A 210 -2.44 16.51 -7.83
CA GLY A 210 -3.77 15.92 -7.74
C GLY A 210 -3.77 14.42 -8.09
N THR A 211 -3.22 14.05 -9.25
CA THR A 211 -3.15 12.65 -9.69
C THR A 211 -2.19 11.81 -8.82
N LEU A 212 -1.09 12.37 -8.31
CA LEU A 212 -0.24 11.67 -7.34
C LEU A 212 -0.99 11.40 -6.03
N THR A 213 -1.72 12.39 -5.54
CA THR A 213 -2.58 12.25 -4.35
C THR A 213 -3.64 11.17 -4.58
N ALA A 214 -4.29 11.16 -5.76
CA ALA A 214 -5.27 10.16 -6.16
C ALA A 214 -4.70 8.74 -6.04
N GLY A 215 -3.49 8.51 -6.58
CA GLY A 215 -2.86 7.20 -6.50
C GLY A 215 -2.48 6.77 -5.08
N LEU A 216 -2.06 7.70 -4.21
CA LEU A 216 -1.79 7.41 -2.79
C LEU A 216 -3.08 7.07 -2.03
N LEU A 217 -4.16 7.82 -2.23
CA LEU A 217 -5.46 7.51 -1.61
C LEU A 217 -6.06 6.20 -2.15
N LEU A 218 -5.80 5.84 -3.41
CA LEU A 218 -6.17 4.55 -3.95
C LEU A 218 -5.45 3.40 -3.23
N CYS A 219 -4.16 3.56 -2.91
CA CYS A 219 -3.44 2.62 -2.05
C CYS A 219 -4.12 2.52 -0.67
N THR A 220 -4.55 3.63 -0.09
CA THR A 220 -5.27 3.64 1.21
C THR A 220 -6.59 2.89 1.15
N ILE A 221 -7.38 3.05 0.09
CA ILE A 221 -8.60 2.23 -0.11
C ILE A 221 -8.23 0.75 -0.16
N GLY A 222 -7.14 0.42 -0.85
CA GLY A 222 -6.63 -0.95 -0.94
C GLY A 222 -6.30 -1.55 0.43
N ILE A 223 -5.56 -0.78 1.24
CA ILE A 223 -5.21 -1.10 2.63
C ILE A 223 -6.47 -1.35 3.48
N MET A 224 -7.42 -0.43 3.46
CA MET A 224 -8.65 -0.52 4.26
C MET A 224 -9.53 -1.71 3.89
N GLN A 225 -9.53 -2.10 2.61
CA GLN A 225 -10.32 -3.24 2.11
C GLN A 225 -9.57 -4.58 2.18
N GLY A 226 -8.27 -4.56 2.48
CA GLY A 226 -7.40 -5.73 2.45
C GLY A 226 -7.17 -6.29 1.05
N ILE A 227 -7.29 -5.46 0.01
CA ILE A 227 -7.01 -5.85 -1.37
C ILE A 227 -5.57 -5.44 -1.74
N PRO A 228 -4.95 -6.10 -2.74
CA PRO A 228 -3.60 -5.73 -3.15
C PRO A 228 -3.50 -4.24 -3.49
N TRP A 229 -2.43 -3.58 -3.02
CA TRP A 229 -2.26 -2.14 -3.15
C TRP A 229 -0.81 -1.72 -3.42
N THR A 230 0.21 -2.51 -3.05
CA THR A 230 1.62 -2.13 -3.31
C THR A 230 1.96 -2.06 -4.79
N MET A 231 1.19 -2.69 -5.68
CA MET A 231 1.36 -2.51 -7.12
C MET A 231 1.08 -1.08 -7.56
N HIS A 232 0.14 -0.38 -6.90
CA HIS A 232 -0.17 1.02 -7.22
C HIS A 232 0.98 1.92 -6.77
N LEU A 233 1.52 1.68 -5.58
CA LEU A 233 2.70 2.37 -5.06
C LEU A 233 3.91 2.22 -6.00
N ARG A 234 4.17 0.99 -6.46
CA ARG A 234 5.23 0.70 -7.43
C ARG A 234 4.98 1.35 -8.80
N GLY A 235 3.74 1.37 -9.26
CA GLY A 235 3.35 2.05 -10.49
C GLY A 235 3.66 3.54 -10.42
N MET A 236 3.24 4.20 -9.35
CA MET A 236 3.55 5.61 -9.09
C MET A 236 5.05 5.86 -8.99
N TYR A 237 5.80 4.98 -8.33
CA TYR A 237 7.25 5.08 -8.22
C TYR A 237 7.92 5.07 -9.59
N ASN A 238 7.55 4.12 -10.45
CA ASN A 238 8.13 4.00 -11.79
C ASN A 238 7.85 5.26 -12.64
N ILE A 239 6.65 5.82 -12.52
CA ILE A 239 6.28 7.08 -13.17
C ILE A 239 7.19 8.21 -12.64
N LEU A 240 7.26 8.40 -11.32
CA LEU A 240 8.11 9.42 -10.70
C LEU A 240 9.59 9.29 -11.11
N GLN A 241 10.11 8.07 -11.21
CA GLN A 241 11.49 7.79 -11.62
C GLN A 241 11.76 8.09 -13.09
N SER A 242 10.79 7.81 -13.96
CA SER A 242 10.91 8.19 -15.38
C SER A 242 10.98 9.72 -15.56
N HIS A 243 10.45 10.49 -14.61
CA HIS A 243 10.41 11.95 -14.65
C HIS A 243 11.54 12.65 -13.85
N SER A 244 12.18 11.96 -12.90
CA SER A 244 13.21 12.53 -12.02
C SER A 244 14.59 12.63 -12.68
N ALA A 245 14.83 11.98 -13.82
CA ALA A 245 16.10 11.97 -14.55
C ALA A 245 16.58 13.35 -15.06
N GLY A 246 15.79 14.43 -14.88
CA GLY A 246 16.12 15.78 -15.36
C GLY A 246 15.89 16.95 -14.40
N ARG A 247 15.44 16.75 -13.15
CA ARG A 247 15.17 17.87 -12.20
C ARG A 247 16.11 17.85 -11.00
N SER A 248 16.66 19.02 -10.64
CA SER A 248 17.37 19.21 -9.37
C SER A 248 16.40 19.03 -8.19
N ARG A 249 16.89 18.47 -7.08
CA ARG A 249 16.17 18.28 -5.80
C ARG A 249 15.61 19.60 -5.23
N ASP A 250 16.14 20.73 -5.69
CA ASP A 250 15.81 22.09 -5.21
C ASP A 250 14.48 22.66 -5.75
N GLN A 251 13.79 21.99 -6.69
CA GLN A 251 12.54 22.48 -7.30
C GLN A 251 11.27 21.77 -6.79
N ILE A 252 11.37 20.94 -5.75
CA ILE A 252 10.22 20.18 -5.23
C ILE A 252 9.41 21.07 -4.28
N SER A 253 8.12 21.25 -4.58
CA SER A 253 7.20 22.00 -3.69
C SER A 253 7.09 21.32 -2.32
N ALA A 254 6.84 22.09 -1.26
CA ALA A 254 6.65 21.53 0.08
C ALA A 254 5.56 20.44 0.14
N PHE A 255 4.46 20.63 -0.61
CA PHE A 255 3.38 19.66 -0.71
C PHE A 255 3.79 18.40 -1.46
N ARG A 256 4.50 18.53 -2.60
CA ARG A 256 5.04 17.36 -3.31
C ARG A 256 5.99 16.57 -2.42
N ALA A 257 6.82 17.25 -1.64
CA ALA A 257 7.73 16.62 -0.69
C ALA A 257 6.97 15.86 0.42
N HIS A 258 5.83 16.39 0.89
CA HIS A 258 4.92 15.68 1.80
C HIS A 258 4.33 14.41 1.15
N LEU A 259 3.86 14.48 -0.11
CA LEU A 259 3.35 13.28 -0.81
C LEU A 259 4.41 12.19 -0.97
N LEU A 260 5.67 12.57 -1.18
CA LEU A 260 6.80 11.63 -1.22
C LEU A 260 7.10 11.01 0.16
N GLU A 261 6.90 11.75 1.25
CA GLU A 261 7.02 11.19 2.61
C GLU A 261 5.91 10.18 2.89
N VAL A 262 4.66 10.51 2.57
CA VAL A 262 3.52 9.58 2.65
C VAL A 262 3.84 8.30 1.89
N MET A 263 4.30 8.43 0.64
CA MET A 263 4.74 7.29 -0.17
C MET A 263 5.85 6.48 0.51
N GLY A 264 6.81 7.17 1.15
CA GLY A 264 7.90 6.56 1.91
C GLY A 264 7.42 5.76 3.12
N ILE A 265 6.43 6.26 3.88
CA ILE A 265 5.81 5.53 4.99
C ILE A 265 5.10 4.29 4.47
N MET A 266 4.30 4.42 3.42
CA MET A 266 3.61 3.29 2.80
C MET A 266 4.58 2.23 2.30
N ASP A 267 5.78 2.62 1.87
CA ASP A 267 6.80 1.69 1.39
C ASP A 267 7.67 1.08 2.50
N LEU A 268 7.50 1.43 3.78
CA LEU A 268 8.39 0.93 4.84
C LEU A 268 8.38 -0.62 4.93
N PRO A 269 9.55 -1.25 5.16
CA PRO A 269 9.72 -2.71 5.08
C PRO A 269 8.70 -3.52 5.89
N THR A 270 8.44 -3.11 7.12
CA THR A 270 7.68 -3.90 8.10
C THR A 270 6.25 -3.41 8.27
N PHE A 271 5.86 -2.39 7.51
CA PHE A 271 4.61 -1.65 7.68
C PHE A 271 3.47 -2.21 6.83
N ALA A 272 3.72 -3.28 6.07
CA ALA A 272 2.66 -3.98 5.34
C ALA A 272 2.85 -5.49 5.39
N ILE A 273 1.74 -6.21 5.43
CA ILE A 273 1.68 -7.67 5.49
C ILE A 273 1.12 -8.20 4.17
N GLY A 274 1.64 -9.34 3.74
CA GLY A 274 1.17 -9.98 2.51
C GLY A 274 1.60 -9.27 1.23
N ARG A 275 2.63 -8.39 1.30
CA ARG A 275 3.14 -7.68 0.13
C ARG A 275 3.39 -8.66 -1.03
N LYS A 276 2.84 -8.31 -2.20
CA LYS A 276 3.10 -9.07 -3.44
C LYS A 276 4.45 -8.72 -4.05
N TYR A 277 4.95 -7.52 -3.76
CA TYR A 277 6.22 -7.01 -4.26
C TYR A 277 7.11 -6.58 -3.09
N PRO A 278 8.44 -6.74 -3.20
CA PRO A 278 9.37 -6.18 -2.24
C PRO A 278 9.19 -4.66 -2.10
N TYR A 279 9.51 -4.14 -0.91
CA TYR A 279 9.59 -2.69 -0.71
C TYR A 279 10.66 -2.08 -1.62
N LEU A 280 10.51 -0.80 -1.95
CA LEU A 280 11.39 -0.07 -2.86
C LEU A 280 12.57 0.58 -2.13
N GLY A 281 12.45 0.73 -0.80
CA GLY A 281 13.40 1.46 0.03
C GLY A 281 13.27 2.96 -0.16
N PHE A 282 12.06 3.43 -0.47
CA PHE A 282 11.79 4.80 -0.92
C PHE A 282 12.22 5.84 0.12
N TRP A 283 11.80 5.68 1.37
CA TRP A 283 12.13 6.61 2.46
C TRP A 283 13.64 6.81 2.60
N ARG A 284 14.40 5.71 2.61
CA ARG A 284 15.86 5.74 2.75
C ARG A 284 16.54 6.51 1.63
N GLN A 285 16.05 6.35 0.39
CA GLN A 285 16.63 6.97 -0.80
C GLN A 285 16.27 8.46 -0.92
N TYR A 286 15.04 8.85 -0.54
CA TYR A 286 14.50 10.16 -0.87
C TYR A 286 14.25 11.07 0.34
N CYS A 287 13.92 10.53 1.51
CA CYS A 287 13.41 11.30 2.66
C CYS A 287 14.48 11.67 3.72
N ARG A 288 15.52 10.84 3.92
CA ARG A 288 16.52 11.00 5.02
C ARG A 288 17.30 12.32 5.02
N ASN A 289 17.79 12.77 3.87
CA ASN A 289 18.76 13.88 3.78
C ASN A 289 18.07 15.21 3.44
N ARG A 290 17.04 15.63 4.19
CA ARG A 290 16.50 16.99 4.04
C ARG A 290 17.43 18.00 4.71
N SER A 291 17.97 18.92 3.93
CA SER A 291 18.55 20.16 4.45
C SER A 291 17.41 21.15 4.67
N THR A 292 16.75 21.11 5.83
CA THR A 292 15.87 22.23 6.22
C THR A 292 16.75 23.37 6.77
N PRO A 293 16.69 24.59 6.20
CA PRO A 293 17.59 25.68 6.59
C PRO A 293 17.36 26.26 7.98
N ASP A 294 16.28 25.90 8.68
CA ASP A 294 15.96 26.43 10.00
C ASP A 294 15.55 25.29 10.94
N SER A 295 16.51 24.84 11.77
CA SER A 295 16.26 23.88 12.83
C SER A 295 15.54 24.56 13.99
N SER A 296 14.24 24.81 13.84
CA SER A 296 13.38 24.77 15.01
C SER A 296 13.11 23.29 15.31
N GLU A 297 13.38 22.84 16.54
CA GLU A 297 13.21 21.45 17.00
C GLU A 297 11.74 20.94 16.94
N GLN A 298 10.84 21.71 16.32
CA GLN A 298 9.40 21.54 16.31
C GLN A 298 8.90 20.68 15.13
N ASP A 299 9.66 20.59 14.01
CA ASP A 299 9.23 19.97 12.74
C ASP A 299 9.83 18.57 12.48
N ASP A 300 10.29 17.84 13.49
CA ASP A 300 10.88 16.50 13.31
C ASP A 300 9.85 15.36 13.19
N VAL A 301 8.55 15.64 13.32
CA VAL A 301 7.50 14.61 13.26
C VAL A 301 6.85 14.55 11.88
N GLU A 302 6.73 13.36 11.30
CA GLU A 302 6.05 13.12 10.03
C GLU A 302 4.52 13.18 10.24
N VAL A 303 3.83 13.88 9.35
CA VAL A 303 2.44 14.35 9.54
C VAL A 303 1.41 13.21 9.46
N MET A 304 1.63 12.22 8.60
CA MET A 304 0.68 11.13 8.38
C MET A 304 0.76 10.09 9.51
N SER A 305 1.95 9.55 9.75
CA SER A 305 2.21 8.51 10.76
C SER A 305 2.25 9.04 12.19
N GLY A 306 2.54 10.33 12.37
CA GLY A 306 2.76 10.91 13.68
C GLY A 306 4.06 10.47 14.35
N LEU A 307 4.98 9.86 13.60
CA LEU A 307 6.25 9.35 14.10
C LEU A 307 7.39 10.33 13.82
N PRO A 308 8.42 10.39 14.68
CA PRO A 308 9.60 11.19 14.42
C PRO A 308 10.35 10.66 13.19
N ARG A 309 10.78 11.56 12.30
CA ARG A 309 11.56 11.20 11.10
C ARG A 309 12.83 10.47 11.48
N SER A 310 13.48 10.86 12.58
CA SER A 310 14.64 10.16 13.14
C SER A 310 14.37 8.69 13.52
N LEU A 311 13.15 8.36 13.97
CA LEU A 311 12.75 6.98 14.25
C LEU A 311 12.41 6.23 12.96
N ILE A 312 11.68 6.88 12.04
CA ILE A 312 11.33 6.32 10.73
C ILE A 312 12.61 5.98 9.94
N ASP A 313 13.64 6.81 10.04
CA ASP A 313 14.95 6.56 9.45
C ASP A 313 15.51 5.22 9.89
N ILE A 314 15.39 4.84 11.17
CA ILE A 314 15.85 3.55 11.68
C ILE A 314 15.02 2.41 11.09
N PHE A 315 13.68 2.57 11.04
CA PHE A 315 12.75 1.61 10.42
C PHE A 315 13.04 1.38 8.94
N SER A 316 13.38 2.43 8.20
CA SER A 316 13.67 2.37 6.77
C SER A 316 14.91 1.52 6.41
N CYS A 317 15.72 1.16 7.41
CA CYS A 317 16.94 0.36 7.26
C CYS A 317 16.80 -1.07 7.83
N ILE A 318 15.61 -1.48 8.27
CA ILE A 318 15.34 -2.89 8.58
C ILE A 318 15.54 -3.72 7.30
N GLY A 319 16.23 -4.85 7.42
CA GLY A 319 16.65 -5.69 6.28
C GLY A 319 18.00 -5.28 5.67
N GLU A 320 18.51 -4.10 6.01
CA GLU A 320 19.65 -3.45 5.33
C GLU A 320 20.75 -2.99 6.32
N GLY A 321 20.81 -3.64 7.49
CA GLY A 321 21.86 -3.42 8.49
C GLY A 321 21.43 -2.74 9.79
N THR A 322 20.16 -2.33 9.95
CA THR A 322 19.66 -1.86 11.26
C THR A 322 19.78 -2.95 12.32
N THR A 323 20.30 -2.58 13.48
CA THR A 323 20.44 -3.46 14.64
C THR A 323 19.42 -3.12 15.73
N GLU A 324 19.22 -4.05 16.67
CA GLU A 324 18.38 -3.80 17.84
C GLU A 324 18.91 -2.63 18.68
N GLN A 325 20.25 -2.51 18.73
CA GLN A 325 20.94 -1.42 19.42
C GLN A 325 20.60 -0.04 18.82
N ALA A 326 20.38 0.06 17.51
CA ALA A 326 19.99 1.33 16.88
C ALA A 326 18.64 1.85 17.41
N PHE A 327 17.67 0.97 17.67
CA PHE A 327 16.41 1.35 18.32
C PHE A 327 16.60 1.69 19.80
N TRP A 328 17.48 0.95 20.49
CA TRP A 328 17.78 1.21 21.90
C TRP A 328 18.44 2.58 22.12
N ASP A 329 19.38 2.94 21.25
CA ASP A 329 20.17 4.18 21.30
C ASP A 329 19.44 5.39 20.67
N TRP A 330 18.23 5.21 20.15
CA TRP A 330 17.45 6.32 19.60
C TRP A 330 17.20 7.36 20.71
N PRO A 331 17.59 8.64 20.50
CA PRO A 331 17.62 9.66 21.55
C PRO A 331 16.23 10.13 22.00
N GLY A 332 15.19 9.79 21.26
CA GLY A 332 13.85 10.34 21.45
C GLY A 332 13.64 11.66 20.70
N SER A 333 12.39 12.11 20.69
CA SER A 333 11.99 13.43 20.20
C SER A 333 11.04 14.08 21.21
N LYS A 334 10.83 15.40 21.11
CA LYS A 334 9.92 16.14 21.99
C LYS A 334 8.48 16.04 21.46
N GLY A 335 7.55 15.58 22.28
CA GLY A 335 6.13 15.45 21.94
C GLY A 335 5.22 15.58 23.17
N CYS A 336 3.90 15.49 22.95
CA CYS A 336 2.95 15.40 24.04
C CYS A 336 3.04 14.03 24.75
N PHE A 337 2.38 13.89 25.91
CA PHE A 337 2.43 12.64 26.68
C PHE A 337 2.04 11.41 25.87
N LEU A 338 0.97 11.49 25.06
CA LEU A 338 0.50 10.36 24.26
C LEU A 338 1.45 10.05 23.09
N GLN A 339 2.01 11.08 22.44
CA GLN A 339 3.03 10.91 21.41
C GLN A 339 4.27 10.20 21.96
N CYS A 340 4.76 10.59 23.13
CA CYS A 340 5.90 9.91 23.76
C CYS A 340 5.61 8.42 24.04
N GLN A 341 4.40 8.08 24.50
CA GLN A 341 4.01 6.68 24.69
C GLN A 341 3.94 5.94 23.35
N LEU A 342 3.42 6.57 22.30
CA LEU A 342 3.33 5.98 20.98
C LEU A 342 4.72 5.69 20.41
N TRP A 343 5.62 6.67 20.46
CA TRP A 343 6.97 6.54 19.92
C TRP A 343 7.77 5.48 20.66
N GLU A 344 7.59 5.37 21.97
CA GLU A 344 8.17 4.29 22.77
C GLU A 344 7.61 2.91 22.36
N ALA A 345 6.30 2.79 22.15
CA ALA A 345 5.69 1.55 21.67
C ALA A 345 6.25 1.14 20.29
N TYR A 346 6.40 2.08 19.36
CA TYR A 346 7.01 1.83 18.06
C TYR A 346 8.48 1.44 18.18
N ARG A 347 9.27 2.16 18.99
CA ARG A 347 10.69 1.82 19.22
C ARG A 347 10.85 0.39 19.72
N LEU A 348 10.08 0.00 20.73
CA LEU A 348 10.07 -1.36 21.28
C LEU A 348 9.60 -2.39 20.25
N ALA A 349 8.60 -2.06 19.42
CA ALA A 349 8.16 -2.90 18.31
C ALA A 349 9.28 -3.10 17.28
N GLY A 350 10.02 -2.04 16.93
CA GLY A 350 11.20 -2.11 16.06
C GLY A 350 12.26 -3.07 16.57
N MET A 351 12.54 -3.04 17.88
CA MET A 351 13.45 -4.01 18.53
C MET A 351 12.95 -5.46 18.35
N LEU A 352 11.67 -5.73 18.60
CA LEU A 352 11.08 -7.07 18.42
C LEU A 352 11.17 -7.56 16.97
N VAL A 353 10.91 -6.68 16.01
CA VAL A 353 10.99 -6.98 14.58
C VAL A 353 12.41 -7.35 14.16
N VAL A 354 13.42 -6.60 14.61
CA VAL A 354 14.83 -6.93 14.31
C VAL A 354 15.24 -8.25 14.96
N ARG A 355 14.78 -8.50 16.18
CA ARG A 355 15.15 -9.69 16.97
C ARG A 355 14.57 -10.99 16.40
N HIS A 356 13.30 -10.98 15.99
CA HIS A 356 12.59 -12.20 15.62
C HIS A 356 12.34 -12.35 14.12
N GLY A 357 12.50 -11.27 13.34
CA GLY A 357 12.40 -11.33 11.88
C GLY A 357 11.02 -11.72 11.34
N ALA A 358 9.98 -11.79 12.18
CA ALA A 358 8.64 -12.29 11.82
C ALA A 358 7.93 -11.47 10.72
N LEU A 359 8.36 -10.22 10.51
CA LEU A 359 7.89 -9.34 9.44
C LEU A 359 8.90 -9.18 8.28
N ARG A 360 9.95 -10.00 8.23
CA ARG A 360 10.84 -10.03 7.06
C ARG A 360 10.19 -10.80 5.93
N LEU A 361 10.38 -10.30 4.71
CA LEU A 361 9.85 -10.93 3.52
C LEU A 361 10.57 -12.27 3.24
N PRO A 362 9.85 -13.30 2.76
CA PRO A 362 10.46 -14.60 2.46
C PRO A 362 11.60 -14.55 1.43
N PHE A 363 11.66 -13.50 0.59
CA PHE A 363 12.68 -13.32 -0.44
C PHE A 363 13.98 -12.69 0.06
N GLU A 364 14.05 -12.25 1.33
CA GLU A 364 15.26 -11.68 1.96
C GLU A 364 16.16 -12.75 2.60
N VAL A 365 15.84 -14.03 2.42
CA VAL A 365 16.71 -15.15 2.83
C VAL A 365 17.83 -15.31 1.81
N ASP A 366 18.73 -14.34 1.72
CA ASP A 366 20.09 -14.58 1.26
C ASP A 366 20.95 -14.98 2.46
N ASP A 367 21.73 -16.05 2.30
CA ASP A 367 22.68 -16.64 3.24
C ASP A 367 23.75 -15.64 3.70
N ILE A 368 23.40 -14.69 4.57
CA ILE A 368 24.39 -14.02 5.39
C ILE A 368 24.50 -14.86 6.66
N PRO A 369 25.61 -15.61 6.85
CA PRO A 369 25.81 -16.33 8.08
C PRO A 369 25.70 -15.33 9.22
N VAL A 370 24.84 -15.63 10.19
CA VAL A 370 24.82 -14.93 11.47
C VAL A 370 26.25 -14.98 11.99
N HIS A 371 27.00 -13.88 11.83
CA HIS A 371 28.30 -13.72 12.44
C HIS A 371 28.07 -13.64 13.95
N ARG A 372 27.93 -14.80 14.59
CA ARG A 372 28.27 -15.00 16.00
C ARG A 372 29.78 -14.80 16.11
N GLY A 373 30.20 -13.56 16.19
CA GLY A 373 31.62 -13.27 16.30
C GLY A 373 31.91 -11.80 16.11
N GLN A 374 31.64 -11.01 17.14
CA GLN A 374 32.50 -9.90 17.55
C GLN A 374 32.13 -9.47 18.96
N SER A 375 33.12 -9.53 19.86
CA SER A 375 33.06 -9.01 21.22
C SER A 375 32.77 -7.50 21.19
N GLN A 376 31.49 -7.13 21.20
CA GLN A 376 31.05 -5.79 21.56
C GLN A 376 30.61 -5.83 23.01
N ARG A 377 31.04 -4.82 23.80
CA ARG A 377 30.64 -4.63 25.20
C ARG A 377 29.16 -4.99 25.36
N GLN A 378 28.84 -5.94 26.22
CA GLN A 378 27.47 -6.39 26.47
C GLN A 378 26.65 -5.22 27.06
N SER A 379 26.10 -4.39 26.18
CA SER A 379 24.89 -3.62 26.43
C SER A 379 23.82 -4.66 26.79
N ALA A 380 23.35 -4.64 28.04
CA ALA A 380 22.34 -5.58 28.52
C ALA A 380 20.97 -5.20 27.92
N LEU A 381 20.73 -5.60 26.66
CA LEU A 381 19.44 -5.41 26.01
C LEU A 381 18.34 -6.16 26.77
N PRO A 382 17.12 -5.58 26.93
CA PRO A 382 16.05 -6.22 27.68
C PRO A 382 15.57 -7.53 27.04
N THR A 383 15.07 -8.47 27.85
CA THR A 383 14.49 -9.72 27.35
C THR A 383 13.19 -9.47 26.56
N THR A 384 12.80 -10.40 25.69
CA THR A 384 11.57 -10.27 24.86
C THR A 384 10.33 -10.06 25.73
N ALA A 385 10.22 -10.76 26.86
CA ALA A 385 9.15 -10.58 27.82
C ALA A 385 9.08 -9.12 28.35
N VAL A 386 10.22 -8.55 28.75
CA VAL A 386 10.27 -7.17 29.25
C VAL A 386 9.87 -6.16 28.16
N ILE A 387 10.32 -6.36 26.93
CA ILE A 387 9.98 -5.49 25.80
C ILE A 387 8.46 -5.52 25.55
N ILE A 388 7.85 -6.70 25.50
CA ILE A 388 6.40 -6.86 25.26
C ILE A 388 5.60 -6.21 26.38
N THR A 389 5.94 -6.46 27.66
CA THR A 389 5.21 -5.86 28.78
C THR A 389 5.30 -4.33 28.75
N ARG A 390 6.46 -3.77 28.44
CA ARG A 390 6.62 -2.30 28.30
C ARG A 390 5.84 -1.75 27.12
N LEU A 391 5.92 -2.39 25.96
CA LEU A 391 5.18 -2.00 24.76
C LEU A 391 3.67 -1.99 25.03
N LEU A 392 3.14 -3.08 25.59
CA LEU A 392 1.71 -3.18 25.89
C LEU A 392 1.28 -2.24 27.02
N SER A 393 2.18 -1.89 27.96
CA SER A 393 1.93 -0.84 28.95
C SER A 393 1.81 0.54 28.30
N CYS A 394 2.63 0.87 27.29
CA CYS A 394 2.48 2.11 26.52
C CYS A 394 1.15 2.13 25.78
N VAL A 395 0.78 1.01 25.14
CA VAL A 395 -0.52 0.85 24.45
C VAL A 395 -1.70 1.02 25.42
N ASP A 396 -1.65 0.40 26.61
CA ASP A 396 -2.69 0.54 27.64
C ASP A 396 -2.85 2.01 28.09
N ALA A 397 -1.74 2.72 28.27
CA ALA A 397 -1.75 4.14 28.63
C ALA A 397 -2.43 5.00 27.56
N ILE A 398 -2.13 4.77 26.28
CA ILE A 398 -2.77 5.48 25.16
C ILE A 398 -4.26 5.13 25.13
N TYR A 399 -4.61 3.85 25.17
CA TYR A 399 -5.99 3.37 25.09
C TYR A 399 -6.88 3.97 26.20
N ARG A 400 -6.39 3.99 27.44
CA ARG A 400 -7.12 4.56 28.59
C ARG A 400 -7.26 6.08 28.51
N ALA A 401 -6.27 6.77 27.97
CA ALA A 401 -6.33 8.22 27.79
C ALA A 401 -7.34 8.58 26.68
N SER A 402 -7.29 7.90 25.54
CA SER A 402 -8.22 8.12 24.42
C SER A 402 -9.66 7.75 24.78
N SER A 403 -9.88 6.78 25.68
CA SER A 403 -11.22 6.43 26.17
C SER A 403 -11.87 7.48 27.08
N LYS A 404 -11.07 8.40 27.66
CA LYS A 404 -11.55 9.44 28.59
C LYS A 404 -11.61 10.83 27.96
N ALA A 405 -10.92 11.05 26.84
CA ALA A 405 -10.84 12.34 26.20
C ALA A 405 -12.14 12.69 25.46
N GLU A 406 -12.65 13.91 25.66
CA GLU A 406 -13.72 14.49 24.85
C GLU A 406 -13.23 14.70 23.40
N GLN A 407 -13.32 13.65 22.58
CA GLN A 407 -13.18 13.60 21.11
C GLN A 407 -11.86 14.08 20.44
N LYS A 408 -11.10 15.01 21.03
CA LYS A 408 -10.02 15.75 20.35
C LYS A 408 -8.74 14.94 20.06
N ASP A 409 -8.39 13.95 20.87
CA ASP A 409 -7.15 13.16 20.69
C ASP A 409 -7.43 11.65 20.44
N THR A 410 -8.45 11.35 19.62
CA THR A 410 -8.81 9.97 19.29
C THR A 410 -8.01 9.39 18.13
N LEU A 411 -7.37 10.23 17.29
CA LEU A 411 -6.65 9.77 16.10
C LEU A 411 -5.41 8.94 16.41
N ILE A 412 -4.80 9.14 17.58
CA ILE A 412 -3.63 8.34 18.02
C ILE A 412 -3.90 6.83 18.06
N MET A 413 -5.16 6.45 18.18
CA MET A 413 -5.59 5.05 18.11
C MET A 413 -5.31 4.40 16.76
N ASN A 414 -5.25 5.18 15.67
CA ASN A 414 -4.95 4.68 14.32
C ASN A 414 -3.51 4.16 14.20
N ALA A 415 -2.58 4.62 15.05
CA ALA A 415 -1.18 4.21 15.06
C ALA A 415 -0.88 3.00 15.97
N ILE A 416 -1.83 2.58 16.81
CA ILE A 416 -1.65 1.44 17.72
C ILE A 416 -1.58 0.05 17.03
N PRO A 417 -2.23 -0.21 15.88
CA PRO A 417 -2.22 -1.51 15.23
C PRO A 417 -0.81 -2.07 14.98
N TYR A 418 0.15 -1.27 14.51
CA TYR A 418 1.53 -1.73 14.28
C TYR A 418 2.19 -2.33 15.53
N PRO A 419 2.38 -1.59 16.64
CA PRO A 419 3.05 -2.14 17.82
C PRO A 419 2.27 -3.32 18.44
N VAL A 420 0.94 -3.27 18.46
CA VAL A 420 0.12 -4.37 18.99
C VAL A 420 0.25 -5.63 18.14
N PHE A 421 0.23 -5.49 16.81
CA PHE A 421 0.39 -6.61 15.91
C PHE A 421 1.77 -7.24 16.05
N VAL A 422 2.83 -6.43 16.13
CA VAL A 422 4.21 -6.90 16.36
C VAL A 422 4.35 -7.67 17.67
N ALA A 423 3.71 -7.19 18.75
CA ALA A 423 3.65 -7.92 20.02
C ALA A 423 2.88 -9.25 19.88
N GLY A 424 1.80 -9.26 19.08
CA GLY A 424 1.01 -10.44 18.73
C GLY A 424 1.81 -11.55 18.05
N LEU A 425 2.84 -11.19 17.28
CA LEU A 425 3.70 -12.18 16.61
C LEU A 425 4.66 -12.92 17.56
N GLN A 426 4.79 -12.48 18.81
CA GLN A 426 5.71 -13.06 19.79
C GLN A 426 5.13 -14.26 20.53
N THR A 427 4.80 -15.33 19.77
CA THR A 427 4.12 -16.53 20.28
C THR A 427 4.80 -17.14 21.52
N ASP A 428 6.12 -17.11 21.57
CA ASP A 428 6.92 -17.72 22.65
C ASP A 428 6.64 -17.03 23.98
N ALA A 429 6.58 -15.70 23.97
CA ALA A 429 6.26 -14.92 25.17
C ALA A 429 4.77 -15.02 25.52
N LEU A 430 3.89 -14.98 24.52
CA LEU A 430 2.44 -15.05 24.72
C LEU A 430 1.97 -16.43 25.23
N ASN A 431 2.68 -17.51 24.91
CA ASN A 431 2.39 -18.84 25.44
C ASN A 431 2.73 -18.96 26.94
N ASN A 432 3.69 -18.17 27.42
CA ASN A 432 4.08 -18.14 28.84
C ASN A 432 3.16 -17.24 29.68
N ASP A 433 2.46 -16.29 29.05
CA ASP A 433 1.56 -15.36 29.72
C ASP A 433 0.28 -15.12 28.87
N PRO A 434 -0.80 -15.89 29.13
CA PRO A 434 -2.03 -15.80 28.35
C PRO A 434 -2.75 -14.45 28.52
N ASP A 435 -2.52 -13.73 29.63
CA ASP A 435 -3.17 -12.43 29.88
C ASP A 435 -2.73 -11.39 28.84
N LEU A 436 -1.48 -11.48 28.34
CA LEU A 436 -0.97 -10.63 27.28
C LEU A 436 -1.68 -10.88 25.95
N ARG A 437 -1.99 -12.15 25.63
CA ARG A 437 -2.73 -12.51 24.42
C ARG A 437 -4.16 -11.96 24.48
N ASP A 438 -4.81 -12.10 25.62
CA ASP A 438 -6.16 -11.57 25.83
C ASP A 438 -6.18 -10.03 25.79
N PHE A 439 -5.13 -9.37 26.32
CA PHE A 439 -4.96 -7.93 26.19
C PHE A 439 -4.87 -7.49 24.73
N ILE A 440 -4.03 -8.14 23.93
CA ILE A 440 -3.90 -7.85 22.48
C ILE A 440 -5.24 -8.00 21.78
N ARG A 441 -5.97 -9.10 22.02
CA ARG A 441 -7.30 -9.33 21.44
C ARG A 441 -8.26 -8.19 21.81
N ARG A 442 -8.34 -7.81 23.09
CA ARG A 442 -9.21 -6.72 23.55
C ARG A 442 -8.90 -5.40 22.85
N ILE A 443 -7.61 -5.04 22.73
CA ILE A 443 -7.21 -3.80 22.06
C ILE A 443 -7.55 -3.84 20.57
N MET A 444 -7.25 -4.93 19.86
CA MET A 444 -7.56 -5.05 18.43
C MET A 444 -9.07 -4.96 18.14
N VAL A 445 -9.90 -5.58 18.99
CA VAL A 445 -11.37 -5.44 18.90
C VAL A 445 -11.80 -4.01 19.18
N ALA A 446 -11.29 -3.38 20.24
CA ALA A 446 -11.67 -2.01 20.59
C ALA A 446 -11.29 -0.99 19.51
N ILE A 447 -10.16 -1.18 18.82
CA ILE A 447 -9.76 -0.33 17.69
C ILE A 447 -10.65 -0.58 16.47
N ALA A 448 -11.02 -1.83 16.21
CA ALA A 448 -11.92 -2.19 15.12
C ALA A 448 -13.36 -1.68 15.30
N GLU A 449 -13.83 -1.57 16.55
CA GLU A 449 -15.15 -1.06 16.94
C GLU A 449 -15.18 0.47 17.14
N GLY A 450 -14.05 1.15 16.97
CA GLY A 450 -13.93 2.60 17.12
C GLY A 450 -14.74 3.40 16.07
N PRO A 451 -14.73 4.76 16.17
CA PRO A 451 -15.54 5.62 15.31
C PRO A 451 -15.21 5.49 13.81
N PHE A 452 -14.03 4.96 13.47
CA PHE A 452 -13.60 4.66 12.11
C PHE A 452 -13.66 3.15 11.91
N TRP A 453 -14.76 2.66 11.32
CA TRP A 453 -14.96 1.23 11.00
C TRP A 453 -13.92 0.74 10.01
N ASN A 454 -12.77 0.29 10.50
CA ASN A 454 -11.71 -0.17 9.64
C ASN A 454 -11.67 -1.70 9.63
N LYS A 455 -12.35 -2.28 8.63
CA LYS A 455 -12.38 -3.72 8.36
C LYS A 455 -10.98 -4.35 8.39
N GLN A 456 -9.93 -3.58 8.05
CA GLN A 456 -8.54 -4.02 8.11
C GLN A 456 -8.11 -4.53 9.49
N TYR A 457 -8.59 -3.93 10.59
CA TYR A 457 -8.14 -4.32 11.93
C TYR A 457 -8.73 -5.64 12.40
N LEU A 458 -9.97 -5.95 11.97
CA LEU A 458 -10.54 -7.28 12.14
C LEU A 458 -9.74 -8.31 11.34
N LEU A 459 -9.35 -7.98 10.10
CA LEU A 459 -8.51 -8.87 9.29
C LEU A 459 -7.13 -9.11 9.94
N LEU A 460 -6.53 -8.09 10.55
CA LEU A 460 -5.29 -8.25 11.32
C LEU A 460 -5.48 -9.19 12.52
N LEU A 461 -6.58 -9.04 13.26
CA LEU A 461 -6.88 -9.95 14.37
C LEU A 461 -7.10 -11.38 13.87
N ASP A 462 -7.87 -11.57 12.80
CA ASP A 462 -8.11 -12.88 12.19
C ASP A 462 -6.80 -13.56 11.74
N LEU A 463 -5.84 -12.78 11.24
CA LEU A 463 -4.51 -13.27 10.88
C LEU A 463 -3.71 -13.69 12.12
N LEU A 464 -3.74 -12.91 13.21
CA LEU A 464 -3.08 -13.28 14.46
C LEU A 464 -3.69 -14.56 15.07
N GLU A 465 -5.01 -14.68 15.06
CA GLU A 465 -5.70 -15.87 15.58
C GLU A 465 -5.29 -17.12 14.80
N GLU A 466 -5.25 -17.06 13.46
CA GLU A 466 -4.74 -18.16 12.65
C GLU A 466 -3.26 -18.44 12.96
N TYR A 467 -2.42 -17.40 12.99
CA TYR A 467 -0.99 -17.51 13.28
C TYR A 467 -0.74 -18.19 14.64
N TRP A 468 -1.54 -17.90 15.67
CA TRP A 468 -1.44 -18.52 16.98
C TRP A 468 -1.82 -20.01 17.01
N THR A 469 -2.53 -20.52 15.99
CA THR A 469 -2.82 -21.96 15.86
C THR A 469 -1.63 -22.75 15.32
N HIS A 470 -0.70 -22.10 14.63
CA HIS A 470 0.45 -22.75 14.03
C HIS A 470 1.58 -22.96 15.05
N PRO A 471 2.33 -24.08 14.97
CA PRO A 471 3.51 -24.26 15.79
C PRO A 471 4.58 -23.20 15.47
N GLN A 472 5.40 -22.86 16.46
CA GLN A 472 6.43 -21.82 16.34
C GLN A 472 7.35 -22.05 15.15
N ASN A 473 7.69 -20.96 14.44
CA ASN A 473 8.60 -20.93 13.28
C ASN A 473 8.21 -21.87 12.12
N THR A 474 6.96 -22.34 12.05
CA THR A 474 6.51 -23.21 10.95
C THR A 474 5.94 -22.44 9.77
N ILE A 475 5.47 -21.22 9.99
CA ILE A 475 4.83 -20.41 8.97
C ILE A 475 5.16 -18.93 9.17
N ASN A 476 5.33 -18.20 8.07
CA ASN A 476 5.49 -16.75 8.11
C ASN A 476 4.11 -16.08 7.96
N ILE A 477 3.84 -15.04 8.75
CA ILE A 477 2.58 -14.28 8.68
C ILE A 477 2.28 -13.73 7.27
N HIS A 478 3.33 -13.40 6.50
CA HIS A 478 3.20 -12.97 5.11
C HIS A 478 2.65 -14.10 4.21
N GLU A 479 3.02 -15.35 4.46
CA GLU A 479 2.52 -16.51 3.69
C GLU A 479 1.04 -16.76 3.96
N ILE A 480 0.60 -16.61 5.21
CA ILE A 480 -0.82 -16.69 5.59
C ILE A 480 -1.61 -15.62 4.84
N ALA A 481 -1.18 -14.37 4.90
CA ALA A 481 -1.85 -13.27 4.20
C ALA A 481 -1.88 -13.46 2.67
N GLN A 482 -0.76 -13.90 2.06
CA GLN A 482 -0.68 -14.18 0.63
C GLN A 482 -1.59 -15.34 0.21
N SER A 483 -1.73 -16.38 1.04
CA SER A 483 -2.62 -17.51 0.77
C SER A 483 -4.09 -17.10 0.72
N ARG A 484 -4.46 -16.07 1.51
CA ARG A 484 -5.79 -15.44 1.51
C ARG A 484 -5.96 -14.39 0.41
N GLY A 485 -4.88 -14.03 -0.29
CA GLY A 485 -4.88 -12.97 -1.30
C GLY A 485 -5.09 -11.57 -0.72
N ILE A 486 -4.74 -11.38 0.56
CA ILE A 486 -4.96 -10.14 1.31
C ILE A 486 -3.63 -9.40 1.45
N GLU A 487 -3.68 -8.07 1.32
CA GLU A 487 -2.55 -7.18 1.62
C GLU A 487 -3.01 -6.10 2.60
N LEU A 488 -2.33 -5.98 3.75
CA LEU A 488 -2.74 -5.06 4.83
C LEU A 488 -1.63 -4.06 5.12
N GLY A 489 -2.01 -2.81 5.39
CA GLY A 489 -1.14 -1.81 6.00
C GLY A 489 -1.25 -1.85 7.52
N LEU A 490 -0.17 -1.52 8.22
CA LEU A 490 -0.12 -1.46 9.69
C LEU A 490 -0.04 -0.03 10.25
N PHE A 491 -0.09 1.00 9.41
CA PHE A 491 0.26 2.40 9.72
C PHE A 491 -0.90 3.38 9.64
#